data_AF-A0A6A4D6W9-F1
#
_entry.id   AF-A0A6A4D6W9-F1
#
_cell.length_a   1.000
_cell.length_b   1.000
_cell.length_c   1.000
_cell.angle_alpha   90.00
_cell.angle_beta   90.00
_cell.angle_gamma   90.00
#
_symmetry.space_group_name_H-M   'P 1'
#
loop_
_entity.id
_entity.type
_entity.pdbx_description
1 polymer ?
#
loop_
_entity_poly.entity_id
_entity_poly.type
_entity_poly.pdbx_seq_one_letter_code
_entity_poly.pdbx_strand_id
1 'polypeptide(L)'
;AILARNEEYMEAMWWVPERVQLVLEAMRDENHNLLWWLLMRTRFKEKISHIAISGAIDEANASMREWLVDNIDDDEVCRWCFPRNGPASSNEGSAS
;
A
#
# COMPACT_ATOMS: atom_id res chain seq x y z
N ALA A 1 -15.05 31.21 1.83
CA ALA A 1 -14.43 30.39 0.77
C ALA A 1 -13.95 29.04 1.34
N ILE A 2 -14.89 28.16 1.72
CA ILE A 2 -14.58 26.81 2.26
C ILE A 2 -14.98 25.70 1.27
N LEU A 3 -15.89 25.99 0.32
CA LEU A 3 -16.40 25.01 -0.65
C LEU A 3 -15.40 24.62 -1.75
N ALA A 4 -14.53 25.54 -2.20
CA ALA A 4 -13.56 25.26 -3.27
C ALA A 4 -12.50 24.21 -2.90
N ARG A 5 -12.25 23.96 -1.61
CA ARG A 5 -11.31 22.92 -1.17
C ARG A 5 -11.84 21.50 -1.31
N ASN A 6 -13.16 21.30 -1.46
CA ASN A 6 -13.74 19.95 -1.48
C ASN A 6 -13.88 19.38 -2.89
N GLU A 7 -14.05 20.19 -3.93
CA GLU A 7 -14.19 19.68 -5.31
C GLU A 7 -12.87 19.14 -5.86
N GLU A 8 -11.76 19.87 -5.69
CA GLU A 8 -10.42 19.35 -6.01
C GLU A 8 -10.06 18.10 -5.19
N TYR A 9 -10.55 18.02 -3.94
CA TYR A 9 -10.32 16.88 -3.06
C TYR A 9 -11.16 15.66 -3.48
N MET A 10 -12.41 15.87 -3.91
CA MET A 10 -13.26 14.80 -4.45
C MET A 10 -12.78 14.31 -5.81
N GLU A 11 -12.34 15.19 -6.70
CA GLU A 11 -11.71 14.78 -7.96
C GLU A 11 -10.41 14.02 -7.69
N ALA A 12 -9.54 14.48 -6.76
CA ALA A 12 -8.32 13.75 -6.40
C ALA A 12 -8.58 12.40 -5.70
N MET A 13 -9.73 12.24 -5.02
CA MET A 13 -10.19 10.99 -4.41
C MET A 13 -10.82 10.02 -5.42
N TRP A 14 -11.41 10.51 -6.52
CA TRP A 14 -12.02 9.63 -7.54
C TRP A 14 -10.99 8.71 -8.22
N TRP A 15 -9.72 9.12 -8.29
CA TRP A 15 -8.63 8.31 -8.83
C TRP A 15 -8.04 7.30 -7.83
N VAL A 16 -8.46 7.28 -6.55
CA VAL A 16 -7.83 6.38 -5.54
C VAL A 16 -8.05 4.89 -5.86
N PRO A 17 -9.26 4.42 -6.19
CA PRO A 17 -9.47 3.02 -6.57
C PRO A 17 -8.65 2.63 -7.80
N GLU A 18 -8.56 3.53 -8.78
CA GLU A 18 -7.80 3.33 -10.01
C GLU A 18 -6.29 3.25 -9.74
N ARG A 19 -5.76 4.05 -8.81
CA ARG A 19 -4.34 4.00 -8.43
C ARG A 19 -3.96 2.73 -7.68
N VAL A 20 -4.84 2.20 -6.83
CA VAL A 20 -4.61 0.89 -6.19
C VAL A 20 -4.58 -0.19 -7.27
N GLN A 21 -5.54 -0.19 -8.20
CA GLN A 21 -5.55 -1.15 -9.31
C GLN A 21 -4.28 -1.08 -10.16
N LEU A 22 -3.78 0.11 -10.47
CA LEU A 22 -2.51 0.28 -11.19
C LEU A 22 -1.31 -0.30 -10.44
N VAL A 23 -1.28 -0.18 -9.10
CA VAL A 23 -0.24 -0.83 -8.28
C VAL A 23 -0.34 -2.35 -8.37
N LEU A 24 -1.56 -2.90 -8.28
CA LEU A 24 -1.79 -4.33 -8.38
C LEU A 24 -1.44 -4.89 -9.77
N GLU A 25 -1.74 -4.14 -10.83
CA GLU A 25 -1.39 -4.47 -12.21
C GLU A 25 0.13 -4.41 -12.42
N ALA A 26 0.79 -3.34 -11.95
CA ALA A 26 2.25 -3.21 -12.03
C ALA A 26 2.99 -4.33 -11.28
N MET A 27 2.48 -4.78 -10.12
CA MET A 27 3.02 -5.95 -9.42
C MET A 27 2.86 -7.23 -10.23
N ARG A 28 1.68 -7.46 -10.82
CA ARG A 28 1.39 -8.65 -11.62
C ARG A 28 2.25 -8.73 -12.88
N ASP A 29 2.48 -7.60 -13.52
CA ASP A 29 3.26 -7.50 -14.76
C ASP A 29 4.77 -7.36 -14.49
N GLU A 30 5.19 -7.43 -13.22
CA GLU A 30 6.57 -7.22 -12.77
C GLU A 30 7.17 -5.90 -13.28
N ASN A 31 6.32 -4.87 -13.45
CA ASN A 31 6.74 -3.56 -13.91
C ASN A 31 7.29 -2.71 -12.77
N HIS A 32 8.54 -3.00 -12.40
CA HIS A 32 9.29 -2.35 -11.34
C HIS A 32 9.29 -0.81 -11.43
N ASN A 33 9.49 -0.24 -12.62
CA ASN A 33 9.54 1.21 -12.80
C ASN A 33 8.20 1.87 -12.47
N LEU A 34 7.09 1.30 -12.96
CA LEU A 34 5.76 1.82 -12.69
C LEU A 34 5.38 1.63 -11.21
N LEU A 35 5.69 0.46 -10.65
CA LEU A 35 5.42 0.14 -9.25
C LEU A 35 6.14 1.09 -8.31
N TRP A 36 7.44 1.31 -8.51
CA TRP A 36 8.22 2.28 -7.74
C TRP A 36 7.62 3.68 -7.85
N TRP A 37 7.35 4.14 -9.08
CA TRP A 37 6.80 5.47 -9.31
C TRP A 37 5.46 5.68 -8.60
N LEU A 38 4.58 4.68 -8.64
CA LEU A 38 3.27 4.73 -7.99
C LEU A 38 3.41 4.81 -6.47
N LEU A 39 4.21 3.91 -5.87
CA LEU A 39 4.39 3.85 -4.42
C LEU A 39 5.05 5.10 -3.86
N MET A 40 6.03 5.66 -4.56
CA MET A 40 6.80 6.81 -4.07
C MET A 40 6.14 8.17 -4.34
N ARG A 41 5.23 8.25 -5.32
CA ARG A 41 4.62 9.54 -5.74
C ARG A 41 3.13 9.63 -5.48
N THR A 42 2.50 8.57 -4.99
CA THR A 42 1.08 8.55 -4.66
C THR A 42 0.87 8.47 -3.16
N ARG A 43 0.09 9.40 -2.61
CA ARG A 43 -0.38 9.28 -1.23
C ARG A 43 -1.61 8.40 -1.15
N PHE A 44 -1.42 7.17 -0.71
CA PHE A 44 -2.51 6.28 -0.31
C PHE A 44 -2.89 6.61 1.14
N LYS A 45 -4.03 7.29 1.36
CA LYS A 45 -4.47 7.67 2.72
C LYS A 45 -5.44 6.67 3.34
N GLU A 46 -6.12 5.91 2.50
CA GLU A 46 -7.18 5.02 2.94
C GLU A 46 -6.59 3.69 3.44
N LYS A 47 -7.02 3.27 4.63
CA LYS A 47 -6.59 1.99 5.22
C LYS A 47 -6.87 0.80 4.30
N ILE A 48 -7.96 0.84 3.54
CA ILE A 48 -8.31 -0.24 2.61
C ILE A 48 -7.31 -0.34 1.45
N SER A 49 -6.76 0.78 0.99
CA SER A 49 -5.67 0.79 0.00
C SER A 49 -4.41 0.14 0.54
N HIS A 50 -4.03 0.47 1.79
CA HIS A 50 -2.86 -0.16 2.43
C HIS A 50 -3.02 -1.66 2.55
N ILE A 51 -4.18 -2.14 3.01
CA ILE A 51 -4.45 -3.58 3.16
C ILE A 51 -4.39 -4.29 1.80
N ALA A 52 -4.98 -3.69 0.76
CA ALA A 52 -5.00 -4.30 -0.57
C ALA A 52 -3.58 -4.42 -1.16
N ILE A 53 -2.78 -3.36 -1.05
CA ILE A 53 -1.42 -3.35 -1.59
C ILE A 53 -0.50 -4.25 -0.75
N SER A 54 -0.53 -4.17 0.58
CA SER A 54 0.32 -5.01 1.44
C SER A 54 0.00 -6.49 1.28
N GLY A 55 -1.28 -6.86 1.18
CA GLY A 55 -1.68 -8.24 0.92
C GLY A 55 -1.16 -8.76 -0.42
N ALA A 56 -1.18 -7.93 -1.47
CA ALA A 56 -0.61 -8.31 -2.76
C ALA A 56 0.93 -8.42 -2.73
N ILE A 57 1.62 -7.61 -1.92
CA ILE A 57 3.06 -7.72 -1.68
C ILE A 57 3.38 -9.04 -0.95
N ASP A 58 2.60 -9.40 0.07
CA ASP A 58 2.77 -10.65 0.81
C ASP A 58 2.64 -11.88 -0.12
N GLU A 59 1.68 -11.84 -1.04
CA GLU A 59 1.42 -12.88 -2.05
C GLU A 59 2.41 -12.87 -3.23
N ALA A 60 3.21 -11.81 -3.40
CA ALA A 60 4.13 -11.69 -4.52
C ALA A 60 5.25 -12.74 -4.46
N ASN A 61 5.92 -12.98 -5.59
CA ASN A 61 7.07 -13.87 -5.61
C ASN A 61 8.26 -13.28 -4.80
N ALA A 62 9.21 -14.13 -4.42
CA ALA A 62 10.33 -13.71 -3.58
C ALA A 62 11.19 -12.61 -4.22
N SER A 63 11.40 -12.68 -5.55
CA SER A 63 12.17 -11.69 -6.30
C SER A 63 11.52 -10.30 -6.24
N MET A 64 10.20 -10.22 -6.37
CA MET A 64 9.45 -8.97 -6.27
C MET A 64 9.53 -8.37 -4.87
N ARG A 65 9.38 -9.22 -3.83
CA ARG A 65 9.50 -8.75 -2.44
C ARG A 65 10.90 -8.24 -2.11
N GLU A 66 11.94 -8.96 -2.55
CA GLU A 66 13.34 -8.53 -2.39
C GLU A 66 13.59 -7.20 -3.10
N TRP A 67 13.14 -7.08 -4.35
CA TRP A 67 13.25 -5.83 -5.10
C TRP A 67 12.53 -4.66 -4.41
N LEU A 68 11.33 -4.87 -3.85
CA LEU A 68 10.59 -3.84 -3.13
C LEU A 68 11.33 -3.38 -1.85
N VAL A 69 11.93 -4.30 -1.09
CA VAL A 69 12.72 -3.97 0.11
C VAL A 69 13.95 -3.14 -0.26
N ASP A 70 14.58 -3.42 -1.40
CA ASP A 70 15.79 -2.73 -1.84
C ASP A 70 15.52 -1.34 -2.45
N ASN A 71 14.31 -1.08 -2.96
CA ASN A 71 14.02 0.10 -3.79
C ASN A 71 13.02 1.09 -3.19
N ILE A 72 12.28 0.74 -2.13
CA ILE A 72 11.37 1.65 -1.44
C ILE A 72 12.07 2.23 -0.22
N ASP A 73 12.29 3.55 -0.23
CA ASP A 73 13.03 4.29 0.81
C ASP A 73 12.17 5.31 1.60
N ASP A 74 10.85 5.34 1.35
CA ASP A 74 9.92 6.18 2.11
C ASP A 74 9.43 5.45 3.38
N ASP A 75 9.75 6.01 4.56
CA ASP A 75 9.40 5.45 5.86
C ASP A 75 7.89 5.21 6.05
N GLU A 76 7.04 6.10 5.52
CA GLU A 76 5.59 5.95 5.62
C GLU A 76 5.13 4.76 4.77
N VAL A 77 5.61 4.66 3.53
CA VAL A 77 5.33 3.55 2.61
C VAL A 77 5.83 2.24 3.18
N CYS A 78 7.09 2.17 3.60
CA CYS A 78 7.71 0.99 4.20
C CYS A 78 6.91 0.47 5.40
N ARG A 79 6.41 1.36 6.26
CA ARG A 79 5.69 0.97 7.48
C ARG A 79 4.41 0.16 7.21
N TRP A 80 3.68 0.46 6.13
CA TRP A 80 2.45 -0.28 5.81
C TRP A 80 2.64 -1.33 4.71
N CYS A 81 3.64 -1.19 3.83
CA CYS A 81 4.03 -2.23 2.88
C CYS A 81 4.64 -3.45 3.59
N PHE A 82 5.45 -3.22 4.64
CA PHE A 82 6.16 -4.26 5.38
C PHE A 82 5.82 -4.18 6.87
N PRO A 83 4.55 -4.45 7.25
CA PRO A 83 4.17 -4.38 8.65
C PRO A 83 5.04 -5.36 9.43
N ARG A 84 5.74 -4.85 10.44
CA ARG A 84 6.51 -5.67 11.36
C ARG A 84 5.50 -6.57 12.08
N ASN A 85 5.45 -7.84 11.72
CA ASN A 85 4.67 -8.84 12.44
C ASN A 85 5.23 -8.92 13.87
N GLY A 86 4.73 -8.08 14.77
CA GLY A 86 4.82 -8.33 16.20
C GLY A 86 4.07 -9.63 16.48
N PRO A 87 4.54 -10.47 17.43
CA PRO A 87 3.90 -11.74 17.70
C PRO A 87 2.41 -11.48 17.93
N ALA A 88 1.57 -12.11 17.11
CA ALA A 88 0.14 -12.14 17.33
C ALA A 88 -0.07 -12.51 18.80
N SER A 89 -0.60 -11.58 19.58
CA SER A 89 -0.97 -11.83 20.96
C SER A 89 -2.08 -12.87 20.93
N SER A 90 -1.69 -14.14 20.95
CA SER A 90 -2.53 -15.28 21.30
C SER A 90 -3.00 -15.04 22.73
N ASN A 91 -4.09 -14.29 22.90
CA ASN A 91 -4.85 -14.32 24.14
C ASN A 91 -5.56 -15.67 24.18
N GLU A 92 -4.85 -16.69 24.64
CA GLU A 92 -5.46 -17.85 25.28
C GLU A 92 -6.09 -17.38 26.59
N GLY A 93 -7.33 -16.91 26.50
CA GLY A 93 -8.19 -16.74 27.66
C GLY A 93 -8.74 -18.10 28.08
N SER A 94 -7.94 -18.90 28.80
CA SER A 94 -8.47 -20.02 29.57
C SER A 94 -9.37 -19.46 30.67
N ALA A 95 -10.65 -19.79 30.58
CA ALA A 95 -11.62 -19.61 31.65
C ALA A 95 -11.14 -20.32 32.92
N SER A 96 -11.31 -19.65 34.06
CA SER A 96 -11.37 -20.24 35.40
C SER A 96 -12.62 -19.75 36.09
#